data_AF-A0ABC8KR42-F1
#
_entry.id   AF-A0ABC8KR42-F1
#
_cell.length_a   1.000
_cell.length_b   1.000
_cell.length_c   1.000
_cell.angle_alpha   90.00
_cell.angle_beta   90.00
_cell.angle_gamma   90.00
#
_symmetry.space_group_name_H-M   'P 1'
#
loop_
_entity.id
_entity.type
_entity.pdbx_description
1 polymer ?
#
loop_
_entity_poly.entity_id
_entity_poly.type
_entity_poly.pdbx_seq_one_letter_code
_entity_poly.pdbx_strand_id
1 'polypeptide(L)'
;MENANLTSLPSSMLHKILSKVIKTGIRNFGSARIAFPGFNEVGRDDHFYRSSNLIYFNDWVNKVNAIRAFKLKCYRLGNPEAIYLRGMYEFFFLHILDEGREKIHRAGERGCVLAQFVDDMLNLAFSVDGRGIVHNYPAFTRQHVDEMFQIITS
;
A
#
# COMPACT_ATOMS: atom_id res chain seq x y z
N MET A 1 -28.05 -32.90 -9.42
CA MET A 1 -27.50 -31.61 -8.96
C MET A 1 -26.46 -31.18 -9.97
N GLU A 2 -26.74 -30.13 -10.74
CA GLU A 2 -25.71 -29.53 -11.58
C GLU A 2 -24.65 -28.92 -10.65
N ASN A 3 -23.40 -29.36 -10.80
CA ASN A 3 -22.27 -28.72 -10.15
C ASN A 3 -22.21 -27.28 -10.67
N ALA A 4 -22.51 -26.31 -9.82
CA ALA A 4 -22.32 -24.90 -10.13
C ALA A 4 -20.83 -24.69 -10.47
N ASN A 5 -20.53 -24.59 -11.76
CA ASN A 5 -19.17 -24.42 -12.24
C ASN A 5 -18.82 -22.93 -12.27
N LEU A 6 -17.65 -22.56 -11.75
CA LEU A 6 -17.18 -21.17 -11.79
C LEU A 6 -17.13 -20.61 -13.21
N THR A 7 -16.98 -21.47 -14.22
CA THR A 7 -16.99 -21.09 -15.64
C THR A 7 -18.35 -20.63 -16.16
N SER A 8 -19.46 -20.97 -15.51
CA SER A 8 -20.80 -20.54 -15.93
C SER A 8 -21.25 -19.22 -15.29
N LEU A 9 -20.46 -18.68 -14.35
CA LEU A 9 -20.78 -17.43 -13.69
C LEU A 9 -20.60 -16.22 -14.62
N PRO A 10 -21.53 -15.26 -14.61
CA PRO A 10 -21.35 -13.99 -15.30
C PRO A 10 -20.11 -13.24 -14.80
N SER A 11 -19.46 -12.49 -15.70
CA SER A 11 -18.28 -11.67 -15.38
C SER A 11 -18.52 -10.72 -14.19
N SER A 12 -19.72 -10.17 -14.05
CA SER A 12 -20.09 -9.33 -12.91
C SER A 12 -20.05 -10.06 -11.56
N MET A 13 -20.39 -11.35 -11.52
CA MET A 13 -20.27 -12.18 -10.32
C MET A 13 -18.81 -12.53 -10.04
N LEU A 14 -18.03 -12.87 -11.08
CA LEU A 14 -16.60 -13.10 -10.94
C LEU A 14 -15.88 -11.86 -10.39
N HIS A 15 -16.21 -10.67 -10.90
CA HIS A 15 -15.69 -9.40 -10.42
C HIS A 15 -16.02 -9.17 -8.94
N LYS A 16 -17.28 -9.43 -8.52
CA LYS A 16 -17.71 -9.30 -7.12
C LYS A 16 -16.96 -10.27 -6.20
N ILE A 17 -16.77 -11.52 -6.61
CA ILE A 17 -16.00 -12.51 -5.83
C ILE A 17 -14.56 -12.04 -5.70
N LEU A 18 -13.91 -11.70 -6.82
CA LEU A 18 -12.53 -11.28 -6.82
C LEU A 18 -12.30 -9.97 -6.04
N SER A 19 -13.29 -9.08 -6.02
CA SER A 19 -13.27 -7.85 -5.22
C SER A 19 -13.31 -8.11 -3.71
N LYS A 20 -13.87 -9.24 -3.28
CA LYS A 20 -13.77 -9.69 -1.88
C LYS A 20 -12.41 -10.32 -1.61
N VAL A 21 -11.92 -11.16 -2.53
CA VAL A 21 -10.61 -11.83 -2.39
C VAL A 21 -9.47 -10.82 -2.26
N ILE A 22 -9.48 -9.75 -3.06
CA ILE A 22 -8.39 -8.77 -3.04
C ILE A 22 -8.27 -8.00 -1.70
N LYS A 23 -9.38 -7.87 -0.97
CA LYS A 23 -9.40 -7.23 0.35
C LYS A 23 -8.75 -8.10 1.43
N THR A 24 -8.70 -9.43 1.23
CA THR A 24 -8.03 -10.36 2.17
C THR A 24 -6.52 -10.43 1.94
N GLY A 25 -6.00 -9.79 0.90
CA GLY A 25 -4.58 -9.64 0.64
C GLY A 25 -4.17 -10.05 -0.78
N ILE A 26 -3.10 -9.42 -1.27
CA ILE A 26 -2.63 -9.57 -2.65
C ILE A 26 -2.20 -11.01 -3.01
N ARG A 27 -1.73 -11.81 -2.05
CA ARG A 27 -1.36 -13.21 -2.29
C ARG A 27 -2.57 -14.05 -2.71
N ASN A 28 -3.69 -13.89 -2.00
CA ASN A 28 -4.93 -14.60 -2.31
C ASN A 28 -5.48 -14.18 -3.67
N PHE A 29 -5.41 -12.88 -3.98
CA PHE A 29 -5.78 -12.37 -5.29
C PHE A 29 -4.92 -12.95 -6.42
N GLY A 30 -3.58 -12.98 -6.24
CA GLY A 30 -2.67 -13.59 -7.19
C GLY A 30 -2.96 -15.07 -7.40
N SER A 31 -3.13 -15.84 -6.32
CA SER A 31 -3.48 -17.26 -6.38
C SER A 31 -4.80 -17.50 -7.10
N ALA A 32 -5.85 -16.71 -6.83
CA ALA A 32 -7.14 -16.83 -7.50
C ALA A 32 -7.03 -16.63 -9.02
N ARG A 33 -6.23 -15.64 -9.45
CA ARG A 33 -5.99 -15.36 -10.87
C ARG A 33 -5.18 -16.46 -11.58
N ILE A 34 -4.26 -17.10 -10.88
CA ILE A 34 -3.50 -18.23 -11.44
C ILE A 34 -4.39 -19.47 -11.56
N ALA A 35 -5.24 -19.71 -10.56
CA ALA A 35 -6.08 -20.91 -10.49
C ALA A 35 -7.26 -20.91 -11.48
N PHE A 36 -7.74 -19.73 -11.90
CA PHE A 36 -8.94 -19.63 -12.74
C PHE A 36 -8.82 -18.55 -13.84
N PRO A 37 -8.89 -18.90 -15.14
CA PRO A 37 -8.75 -17.95 -16.24
C PRO A 37 -9.74 -16.78 -16.21
N GLY A 38 -11.00 -17.04 -15.84
CA GLY A 38 -12.00 -15.97 -15.73
C GLY A 38 -11.65 -14.93 -14.67
N PHE A 39 -11.00 -15.34 -13.56
CA PHE A 39 -10.46 -14.39 -12.57
C PHE A 39 -9.25 -13.65 -13.10
N ASN A 40 -8.40 -14.30 -13.90
CA ASN A 40 -7.26 -13.62 -14.51
C ASN A 40 -7.71 -12.50 -15.46
N GLU A 41 -8.77 -12.75 -16.24
CA GLU A 41 -9.32 -11.76 -17.17
C GLU A 41 -9.93 -10.57 -16.42
N VAL A 42 -10.90 -10.80 -15.54
CA VAL A 42 -11.52 -9.70 -14.79
C VAL A 42 -10.51 -9.01 -13.87
N GLY A 43 -9.57 -9.75 -13.29
CA GLY A 43 -8.55 -9.24 -12.38
C GLY A 43 -7.50 -8.32 -13.00
N ARG A 44 -7.55 -8.07 -14.32
CA ARG A 44 -6.73 -7.07 -15.01
C ARG A 44 -7.33 -5.67 -14.99
N ASP A 45 -8.58 -5.52 -14.56
CA ASP A 45 -9.25 -4.22 -14.40
C ASP A 45 -8.49 -3.33 -13.40
N ASP A 46 -8.33 -2.06 -13.76
CA ASP A 46 -7.67 -1.02 -12.96
C ASP A 46 -8.31 -0.86 -11.56
N HIS A 47 -9.60 -1.15 -11.42
CA HIS A 47 -10.30 -1.18 -10.12
C HIS A 47 -9.55 -2.02 -9.08
N PHE A 48 -9.04 -3.18 -9.47
CA PHE A 48 -8.33 -4.08 -8.55
C PHE A 48 -7.02 -3.48 -8.06
N TYR A 49 -6.28 -2.79 -8.92
CA TYR A 49 -5.04 -2.12 -8.54
C TYR A 49 -5.31 -0.93 -7.59
N ARG A 50 -6.41 -0.20 -7.81
CA ARG A 50 -6.82 0.90 -6.92
C ARG A 50 -7.26 0.41 -5.53
N SER A 51 -7.86 -0.77 -5.46
CA SER A 51 -8.51 -1.31 -4.25
C SER A 51 -7.72 -2.42 -3.56
N SER A 52 -6.50 -2.69 -4.01
CA SER A 52 -5.65 -3.75 -3.44
C SER A 52 -5.24 -3.45 -2.02
N ASN A 53 -5.38 -4.44 -1.14
CA ASN A 53 -4.76 -4.44 0.19
C ASN A 53 -3.30 -4.88 0.06
N LEU A 54 -2.40 -3.93 0.35
CA LEU A 54 -0.95 -3.99 0.28
C LEU A 54 -0.27 -3.88 1.66
N ILE A 55 -0.99 -3.49 2.72
CA ILE A 55 -0.41 -3.25 4.06
C ILE A 55 0.38 -4.47 4.58
N TYR A 56 -0.12 -5.68 4.39
CA TYR A 56 0.59 -6.90 4.81
C TYR A 56 1.61 -7.41 3.79
N PHE A 57 1.90 -6.63 2.75
CA PHE A 57 2.80 -7.00 1.67
C PHE A 57 4.10 -6.18 1.77
N ASN A 58 4.83 -6.44 2.86
CA ASN A 58 5.95 -5.62 3.36
C ASN A 58 7.21 -5.61 2.47
N ASP A 59 7.26 -6.37 1.38
CA ASP A 59 8.46 -6.44 0.54
C ASP A 59 8.44 -5.40 -0.59
N TRP A 60 8.71 -4.12 -0.29
CA TRP A 60 9.08 -3.17 -1.37
C TRP A 60 10.40 -3.58 -2.06
N VAL A 61 11.16 -4.48 -1.43
CA VAL A 61 12.49 -4.94 -1.82
C VAL A 61 12.48 -6.25 -2.65
N ASN A 62 11.32 -6.86 -2.92
CA ASN A 62 11.31 -8.15 -3.62
C ASN A 62 11.67 -8.04 -5.12
N LYS A 63 12.69 -8.82 -5.52
CA LYS A 63 13.30 -8.87 -6.87
C LYS A 63 12.40 -9.48 -7.97
N VAL A 64 11.13 -9.78 -7.69
CA VAL A 64 10.21 -10.36 -8.69
C VAL A 64 9.59 -9.24 -9.51
N ASN A 65 9.98 -9.14 -10.79
CA ASN A 65 9.53 -8.12 -11.73
C ASN A 65 7.99 -7.95 -11.76
N ALA A 66 7.23 -9.03 -11.64
CA ALA A 66 5.77 -9.00 -11.66
C ALA A 66 5.17 -8.29 -10.44
N ILE A 67 5.71 -8.53 -9.24
CA ILE A 67 5.27 -7.86 -7.99
C ILE A 67 5.60 -6.38 -8.06
N ARG A 68 6.80 -6.03 -8.53
CA ARG A 68 7.21 -4.63 -8.72
C ARG A 68 6.30 -3.91 -9.71
N ALA A 69 6.02 -4.52 -10.86
CA ALA A 69 5.11 -3.97 -11.86
C ALA A 69 3.69 -3.78 -11.29
N PHE A 70 3.21 -4.74 -10.51
CA PHE A 70 1.91 -4.64 -9.84
C PHE A 70 1.84 -3.44 -8.88
N LYS A 71 2.83 -3.33 -7.97
CA LYS A 71 2.94 -2.22 -7.02
C LYS A 71 3.02 -0.87 -7.72
N LEU A 72 3.84 -0.79 -8.77
CA LEU A 72 4.00 0.44 -9.55
C LEU A 72 2.70 0.83 -10.24
N LYS A 73 1.93 -0.13 -10.76
CA LYS A 73 0.61 0.13 -11.33
C LYS A 73 -0.37 0.61 -10.25
N CYS A 74 -0.39 0.00 -9.06
CA CYS A 74 -1.20 0.46 -7.93
C CYS A 74 -0.86 1.91 -7.55
N TYR A 75 0.43 2.23 -7.43
CA TYR A 75 0.92 3.58 -7.15
C TYR A 75 0.46 4.58 -8.21
N ARG A 76 0.66 4.29 -9.50
CA ARG A 76 0.23 5.17 -10.60
C ARG A 76 -1.28 5.40 -10.64
N LEU A 77 -2.06 4.38 -10.27
CA LEU A 77 -3.52 4.47 -10.20
C LEU A 77 -4.02 5.09 -8.90
N GLY A 78 -3.11 5.49 -8.00
CA GLY A 78 -3.45 6.25 -6.80
C GLY A 78 -3.94 5.42 -5.62
N ASN A 79 -3.61 4.12 -5.57
CA ASN A 79 -3.89 3.28 -4.41
C ASN A 79 -3.28 3.91 -3.14
N PRO A 80 -4.08 4.19 -2.08
CA PRO A 80 -3.62 4.89 -0.90
C PRO A 80 -2.48 4.15 -0.18
N GLU A 81 -2.57 2.83 -0.06
CA GLU A 81 -1.56 2.01 0.62
C GLU A 81 -0.26 1.94 -0.17
N ALA A 82 -0.31 1.93 -1.52
CA ALA A 82 0.88 2.00 -2.35
C ALA A 82 1.60 3.35 -2.22
N ILE A 83 0.85 4.44 -2.09
CA ILE A 83 1.39 5.79 -1.84
C ILE A 83 2.03 5.82 -0.45
N TYR A 84 1.33 5.32 0.58
CA TYR A 84 1.83 5.23 1.94
C TYR A 84 3.16 4.45 2.01
N LEU A 85 3.21 3.22 1.46
CA LEU A 85 4.42 2.41 1.46
C LEU A 85 5.59 3.10 0.76
N ARG A 86 5.32 3.86 -0.31
CA ARG A 86 6.34 4.65 -0.99
C ARG A 86 6.82 5.81 -0.11
N GLY A 87 5.90 6.50 0.57
CA GLY A 87 6.21 7.58 1.51
C GLY A 87 7.05 7.10 2.69
N MET A 88 6.69 5.95 3.28
CA MET A 88 7.47 5.29 4.33
C MET A 88 8.90 4.98 3.87
N TYR A 89 9.05 4.40 2.67
CA TYR A 89 10.37 4.11 2.11
C TYR A 89 11.20 5.38 1.86
N GLU A 90 10.59 6.43 1.32
CA GLU A 90 11.29 7.69 1.08
C GLU A 90 11.67 8.42 2.37
N PHE A 91 10.75 8.50 3.34
CA PHE A 91 10.96 9.18 4.61
C PHE A 91 11.96 8.44 5.50
N PHE A 92 11.69 7.16 5.79
CA PHE A 92 12.46 6.40 6.76
C PHE A 92 13.72 5.77 6.16
N PHE A 93 13.70 5.29 4.92
CA PHE A 93 14.84 4.56 4.34
C PHE A 93 15.73 5.40 3.43
N LEU A 94 15.16 6.24 2.56
CA LEU A 94 15.95 7.09 1.66
C LEU A 94 16.30 8.47 2.24
N HIS A 95 15.68 8.85 3.36
CA HIS A 95 15.85 10.16 4.01
C HIS A 95 15.43 11.35 3.13
N ILE A 96 14.49 11.11 2.22
CA ILE A 96 13.85 12.14 1.40
C ILE A 96 12.62 12.61 2.19
N LEU A 97 12.85 13.49 3.17
CA LEU A 97 11.89 13.79 4.24
C LEU A 97 10.62 14.48 3.72
N ASP A 98 10.76 15.57 2.98
CA ASP A 98 9.62 16.36 2.53
C ASP A 98 8.72 15.57 1.57
N GLU A 99 9.32 14.92 0.56
CA GLU A 99 8.56 14.13 -0.41
C GLU A 99 7.99 12.84 0.18
N GLY A 100 8.69 12.24 1.15
CA GLY A 100 8.21 11.09 1.90
C GLY A 100 7.02 11.47 2.78
N ARG A 101 7.11 12.59 3.50
CA ARG A 101 6.06 13.12 4.37
C ARG A 101 4.80 13.48 3.58
N GLU A 102 4.95 14.21 2.48
CA GLU A 102 3.85 14.57 1.60
C GLU A 102 3.08 13.33 1.10
N LYS A 103 3.79 12.24 0.77
CA LYS A 103 3.14 11.00 0.36
C LYS A 103 2.38 10.33 1.50
N ILE A 104 2.95 10.31 2.71
CA ILE A 104 2.27 9.75 3.90
C ILE A 104 0.99 10.56 4.16
N HIS A 105 1.09 11.88 4.22
CA HIS A 105 -0.06 12.78 4.40
C HIS A 105 -1.15 12.54 3.36
N ARG A 106 -0.79 12.59 2.06
CA ARG A 106 -1.72 12.38 0.94
C ARG A 106 -2.35 10.98 0.93
N ALA A 107 -1.63 9.95 1.37
CA ALA A 107 -2.21 8.61 1.53
C ALA A 107 -3.28 8.59 2.63
N GLY A 108 -3.06 9.34 3.71
CA GLY A 108 -4.03 9.52 4.78
C GLY A 108 -5.29 10.24 4.34
N GLU A 109 -5.17 11.32 3.56
CA GLU A 109 -6.32 12.03 2.96
C GLU A 109 -7.17 11.12 2.05
N ARG A 110 -6.53 10.10 1.46
CA ARG A 110 -7.19 9.11 0.59
C ARG A 110 -7.72 7.89 1.32
N GLY A 111 -7.75 7.92 2.66
CA GLY A 111 -8.38 6.89 3.49
C GLY A 111 -7.46 5.73 3.88
N CYS A 112 -6.14 5.85 3.73
CA CYS A 112 -5.21 4.89 4.32
C CYS A 112 -5.09 5.15 5.82
N VAL A 113 -5.76 4.34 6.64
CA VAL A 113 -5.80 4.49 8.11
C VAL A 113 -4.40 4.46 8.73
N LEU A 114 -3.53 3.58 8.24
CA LEU A 114 -2.16 3.49 8.75
C LEU A 114 -1.35 4.75 8.41
N ALA A 115 -1.60 5.35 7.24
CA ALA A 115 -0.96 6.61 6.87
C ALA A 115 -1.45 7.78 7.73
N GLN A 116 -2.74 7.84 8.07
CA GLN A 116 -3.27 8.85 9.00
C GLN A 116 -2.59 8.74 10.37
N PHE A 117 -2.53 7.53 10.92
CA PHE A 117 -1.85 7.27 12.19
C PHE A 117 -0.39 7.71 12.16
N VAL A 118 0.36 7.32 11.12
CA VAL A 118 1.77 7.71 10.99
C VAL A 118 1.93 9.21 10.79
N ASP A 119 1.08 9.85 9.99
CA ASP A 119 1.13 11.30 9.78
C ASP A 119 0.90 12.07 11.09
N ASP A 120 -0.07 11.63 11.91
CA ASP A 120 -0.32 12.19 13.24
C ASP A 120 0.90 12.00 14.16
N MET A 121 1.51 10.82 14.16
CA MET A 121 2.75 10.56 14.92
C MET A 121 3.90 11.46 14.47
N LEU A 122 4.03 11.69 13.16
CA LEU A 122 5.03 12.60 12.62
C LEU A 122 4.73 14.07 12.97
N ASN A 123 3.47 14.49 13.06
CA ASN A 123 3.10 15.82 13.56
C ASN A 123 3.50 16.05 15.02
N LEU A 124 3.54 15.00 15.84
CA LEU A 124 4.00 15.10 17.22
C LEU A 124 5.54 15.24 17.31
N ALA A 125 6.27 14.50 16.46
CA ALA A 125 7.72 14.46 16.50
C ALA A 125 8.41 15.58 15.70
N PHE A 126 7.74 16.14 14.70
CA PHE A 126 8.30 17.09 13.74
C PHE A 126 7.43 18.33 13.56
N SER A 127 8.07 19.45 13.24
CA SER A 127 7.46 20.70 12.76
C SER A 127 8.04 21.07 11.39
N VAL A 128 7.44 22.06 10.73
CA VAL A 128 7.92 22.60 9.45
C VAL A 128 8.39 24.03 9.67
N ASP A 129 9.64 24.33 9.31
CA ASP A 129 10.18 25.69 9.29
C ASP A 129 10.56 26.11 7.85
N GLY A 130 11.16 27.30 7.68
CA GLY A 130 11.57 27.80 6.35
C GLY A 130 12.62 26.95 5.63
N ARG A 131 13.17 25.92 6.26
CA ARG A 131 14.18 24.99 5.72
C ARG A 131 13.62 23.56 5.53
N GLY A 132 12.36 23.32 5.84
CA GLY A 132 11.70 22.01 5.71
C GLY A 132 11.35 21.37 7.06
N ILE A 133 11.32 20.04 7.09
CA ILE A 133 10.98 19.27 8.30
C ILE A 133 12.08 19.36 9.37
N VAL A 134 11.70 19.75 10.59
CA VAL A 134 12.58 19.89 11.76
C VAL A 134 12.04 19.09 12.95
N HIS A 135 12.93 18.49 13.74
CA HIS A 135 12.53 17.76 14.94
C HIS A 135 12.08 18.70 16.07
N ASN A 136 11.00 18.34 16.77
CA ASN A 136 10.49 19.10 17.92
C ASN A 136 11.32 18.89 19.19
N TYR A 137 12.14 17.84 19.26
CA TYR A 137 12.93 17.50 20.45
C TYR A 137 14.43 17.63 20.15
N PRO A 138 15.19 18.47 20.88
CA PRO A 138 16.62 18.70 20.62
C PRO A 138 17.49 17.45 20.76
N ALA A 139 17.06 16.46 21.55
CA ALA A 139 17.74 15.18 21.73
C ALA A 139 17.27 14.10 20.73
N PHE A 140 16.36 14.43 19.81
CA PHE A 140 15.86 13.48 18.81
C PHE A 140 16.95 13.19 17.78
N THR A 141 17.62 12.06 17.97
CA THR A 141 18.64 11.59 17.03
C THR A 141 18.05 10.71 15.93
N ARG A 142 18.87 10.42 14.92
CA ARG A 142 18.53 9.47 13.85
C ARG A 142 18.13 8.09 14.36
N GLN A 143 18.76 7.61 15.43
CA GLN A 143 18.43 6.33 16.04
C GLN A 143 16.96 6.27 16.47
N HIS A 144 16.40 7.37 16.98
CA HIS A 144 14.99 7.42 17.36
C HIS A 144 14.05 7.36 16.15
N VAL A 145 14.46 7.87 14.98
CA VAL A 145 13.70 7.72 13.72
C VAL A 145 13.69 6.25 13.27
N ASP A 146 14.83 5.57 13.39
CA ASP A 146 14.94 4.16 13.03
C ASP A 146 14.15 3.27 14.00
N GLU A 147 14.15 3.59 15.31
CA GLU A 147 13.30 2.95 16.32
C GLU A 147 11.80 3.19 16.06
N MET A 148 11.41 4.42 15.68
CA MET A 148 10.04 4.72 15.24
C MET A 148 9.62 3.83 14.07
N PHE A 149 10.50 3.64 13.07
CA PHE A 149 10.20 2.74 11.96
C PHE A 149 9.98 1.30 12.43
N GLN A 150 10.79 0.80 13.36
CA GLN A 150 10.57 -0.54 13.94
C GLN A 150 9.21 -0.63 14.64
N ILE A 151 8.82 0.36 15.45
CA ILE A 151 7.52 0.40 16.13
C ILE A 151 6.35 0.44 15.14
N ILE A 152 6.47 1.19 14.04
CA ILE A 152 5.42 1.31 13.03
C ILE A 152 5.28 0.01 12.20
N THR A 153 6.37 -0.74 12.04
CA THR A 153 6.42 -1.92 11.17
C THR A 153 6.30 -3.26 11.89
N SER A 154 6.38 -3.27 13.23
CA SER A 154 6.15 -4.42 14.12
C SER A 154 4.68 -4.72 14.32
#